data_AF-A0A2C1L0Y5-F1
#
_entry.id   AF-A0A2C1L0Y5-F1
#
_cell.length_a   1.000
_cell.length_b   1.000
_cell.length_c   1.000
_cell.angle_alpha   90.00
_cell.angle_beta   90.00
_cell.angle_gamma   90.00
#
_symmetry.space_group_name_H-M   'P 1'
#
loop_
_entity.id
_entity.type
_entity.pdbx_description
1 polymer ?
#
loop_
_entity_poly.entity_id
_entity_poly.type
_entity_poly.pdbx_seq_one_letter_code
_entity_poly.pdbx_strand_id
1 'polypeptide(L)'
;MGRRDRMGIYAGAIRARIQELQEQISRLQTANGEIRGEQQSLLQEIKMIKEPELAPSCKGVRSDEYDDKRELAYNNMQWIGSAQYDTYQSSISEKIASLQTEIASLYALLWSLENDED
;
A
#
# COMPACT_ATOMS: atom_id res chain seq x y z
N MET A 1 27.16 -13.97 34.66
CA MET A 1 27.04 -13.34 33.32
C MET A 1 27.58 -11.92 33.42
N GLY A 2 28.56 -11.55 32.57
CA GLY A 2 29.19 -10.24 32.63
C GLY A 2 28.27 -9.13 32.10
N ARG A 3 28.50 -7.87 32.52
CA ARG A 3 27.79 -6.69 31.97
C ARG A 3 27.90 -6.61 30.45
N ARG A 4 29.08 -6.95 29.92
CA ARG A 4 29.39 -6.98 28.47
C ARG A 4 28.57 -8.03 27.71
N ASP A 5 28.40 -9.23 28.27
CA ASP A 5 27.59 -10.30 27.64
C ASP A 5 26.12 -9.88 27.51
N ARG A 6 25.58 -9.20 28.53
CA ARG A 6 24.19 -8.71 28.52
C ARG A 6 24.00 -7.61 27.46
N MET A 7 24.93 -6.65 27.35
CA MET A 7 24.90 -5.64 26.29
C MET A 7 24.90 -6.26 24.88
N GLY A 8 25.75 -7.26 24.65
CA GLY A 8 25.80 -7.98 23.37
C GLY A 8 24.46 -8.60 22.99
N ILE A 9 23.73 -9.17 23.96
CA ILE A 9 22.40 -9.74 23.74
C ILE A 9 21.38 -8.65 23.38
N TYR A 10 21.37 -7.52 24.10
CA TYR A 10 20.45 -6.41 23.80
C TYR A 10 20.71 -5.81 22.42
N ALA A 11 21.97 -5.56 22.07
CA ALA A 11 22.35 -5.07 20.75
C ALA A 11 21.94 -6.05 19.64
N GLY A 12 22.14 -7.35 19.87
CA GLY A 12 21.69 -8.40 18.95
C GLY A 12 20.17 -8.39 18.73
N ALA A 13 19.39 -8.30 19.81
CA ALA A 13 17.93 -8.24 19.73
C ALA A 13 17.43 -6.99 18.99
N ILE A 14 18.05 -5.82 19.25
CA ILE A 14 17.71 -4.57 18.56
C ILE A 14 17.98 -4.69 17.05
N ARG A 15 19.15 -5.22 16.65
CA ARG A 15 19.48 -5.42 15.23
C ARG A 15 18.51 -6.37 14.53
N ALA A 16 18.14 -7.47 15.19
CA ALA A 16 17.14 -8.40 14.66
C ALA A 16 15.78 -7.73 14.46
N ARG A 17 15.36 -6.90 15.42
CA ARG A 17 14.11 -6.12 15.31
C ARG A 17 14.16 -5.13 14.16
N ILE A 18 15.27 -4.41 13.98
CA ILE A 18 15.45 -3.49 12.84
C ILE A 18 15.30 -4.24 11.52
N GLN A 19 15.94 -5.40 11.38
CA GLN A 19 15.84 -6.22 10.17
C GLN A 19 14.40 -6.67 9.89
N GLU A 20 13.67 -7.13 10.92
CA GLU A 20 12.26 -7.51 10.82
C GLU A 20 11.41 -6.35 10.30
N LEU A 21 11.59 -5.14 10.85
CA LEU A 21 10.84 -3.95 10.44
C LEU A 21 11.18 -3.51 9.00
N GLN A 22 12.45 -3.65 8.59
CA GLN A 22 12.86 -3.38 7.21
C GLN A 22 12.21 -4.36 6.22
N GLU A 23 12.10 -5.63 6.58
CA GLU A 23 11.39 -6.62 5.77
C GLU A 23 9.89 -6.29 5.66
N GLN A 24 9.25 -5.88 6.76
CA GLN A 24 7.86 -5.43 6.74
C GLN A 24 7.65 -4.21 5.84
N ILE A 25 8.55 -3.21 5.90
CA ILE A 25 8.51 -2.05 4.99
C ILE A 25 8.63 -2.50 3.53
N SER A 26 9.57 -3.39 3.21
CA SER A 26 9.75 -3.91 1.85
C SER A 26 8.48 -4.56 1.31
N ARG A 27 7.84 -5.41 2.12
CA ARG A 27 6.55 -6.05 1.76
C ARG A 27 5.44 -5.04 1.53
N LEU A 28 5.34 -4.02 2.38
CA LEU A 28 4.34 -2.94 2.24
C LEU A 28 4.58 -2.11 0.97
N GLN A 29 5.84 -1.81 0.64
CA GLN A 29 6.20 -1.08 -0.58
C GLN A 29 5.82 -1.87 -1.84
N THR A 30 6.09 -3.17 -1.87
CA THR A 30 5.69 -4.06 -2.97
C THR A 30 4.17 -4.07 -3.12
N ALA A 31 3.43 -4.32 -2.03
CA ALA A 31 1.97 -4.35 -2.06
C ALA A 31 1.37 -3.00 -2.52
N ASN A 32 1.95 -1.87 -2.09
CA ASN A 32 1.50 -0.55 -2.54
C ASN A 32 1.72 -0.36 -4.06
N GLY A 33 2.83 -0.89 -4.58
CA GLY A 33 3.12 -0.89 -6.01
C GLY A 33 2.11 -1.72 -6.81
N GLU A 34 1.76 -2.91 -6.33
CA GLU A 34 0.75 -3.79 -6.94
C GLU A 34 -0.63 -3.12 -6.96
N ILE A 35 -1.06 -2.56 -5.83
CA ILE A 35 -2.33 -1.80 -5.69
C ILE A 35 -2.37 -0.63 -6.67
N ARG A 36 -1.26 0.09 -6.84
CA ARG A 36 -1.16 1.19 -7.80
C ARG A 36 -1.30 0.70 -9.25
N GLY A 37 -0.71 -0.45 -9.56
CA GLY A 37 -0.87 -1.11 -10.86
C GLY A 37 -2.32 -1.47 -11.15
N GLU A 38 -3.01 -2.09 -10.19
CA GLU A 38 -4.43 -2.41 -10.32
C GLU A 38 -5.31 -1.18 -10.49
N GLN A 39 -5.06 -0.11 -9.70
CA GLN A 39 -5.77 1.16 -9.83
C GLN A 39 -5.64 1.72 -11.26
N GLN A 40 -4.43 1.68 -11.83
CA GLN A 40 -4.20 2.14 -13.20
C GLN A 40 -4.96 1.30 -14.24
N SER A 41 -4.94 -0.03 -14.11
CA SER A 41 -5.71 -0.93 -14.98
C SER A 41 -7.21 -0.64 -14.90
N LEU A 42 -7.75 -0.52 -13.68
CA LEU A 42 -9.15 -0.18 -13.46
C LEU A 42 -9.52 1.17 -14.11
N LEU A 43 -8.68 2.19 -13.95
CA LEU A 43 -8.92 3.50 -14.58
C LEU A 43 -8.84 3.46 -16.12
N GLN A 44 -8.09 2.53 -16.70
CA GLN A 44 -8.09 2.29 -18.15
C GLN A 44 -9.37 1.58 -18.60
N GLU A 45 -9.79 0.55 -17.87
CA GLU A 45 -11.04 -0.19 -18.13
C GLU A 45 -12.28 0.71 -18.05
N ILE A 46 -12.32 1.61 -17.05
CA ILE A 46 -13.41 2.60 -16.89
C ILE A 46 -13.58 3.48 -18.12
N LYS A 47 -12.49 3.81 -18.84
CA LYS A 47 -12.58 4.61 -20.07
C LYS A 47 -13.33 3.86 -21.17
N MET A 48 -13.12 2.55 -21.28
CA MET A 48 -13.79 1.70 -22.27
C MET A 48 -15.29 1.55 -22.00
N ILE A 49 -15.74 1.76 -20.75
CA ILE A 49 -17.18 1.72 -20.39
C ILE A 49 -17.96 2.86 -21.06
N LYS A 50 -17.35 4.02 -21.32
CA LYS A 50 -18.04 5.16 -21.96
C LYS A 50 -18.04 5.12 -23.50
N GLU A 51 -17.23 4.25 -24.11
CA GLU A 51 -17.12 4.13 -25.57
C GLU A 51 -17.29 2.66 -26.04
N PRO A 52 -18.45 2.04 -25.81
CA PRO A 52 -18.67 0.69 -26.31
C PRO A 52 -18.84 0.68 -27.83
N GLU A 53 -18.14 -0.22 -28.53
CA GLU A 53 -18.48 -0.56 -29.91
C GLU A 53 -19.82 -1.30 -29.95
N LEU A 54 -20.90 -0.57 -30.24
CA LEU A 54 -22.24 -1.15 -30.34
C LEU A 54 -22.52 -1.65 -31.76
N ALA A 55 -22.89 -2.93 -31.87
CA ALA A 55 -23.40 -3.49 -33.12
C ALA A 55 -24.74 -2.83 -33.52
N PRO A 56 -25.07 -2.72 -34.83
CA PRO A 56 -26.30 -2.10 -35.30
C PRO A 56 -27.59 -2.69 -34.72
N SER A 57 -27.56 -3.95 -34.30
CA SER A 57 -28.66 -4.68 -33.65
C SER A 57 -28.98 -4.24 -32.22
N CYS A 58 -28.14 -3.40 -31.61
CA CYS A 58 -28.31 -2.92 -30.24
C CYS A 58 -29.05 -1.57 -30.13
N LYS A 59 -29.64 -1.04 -31.23
CA LYS A 59 -30.38 0.24 -31.22
C LYS A 59 -31.87 0.03 -30.91
N GLY A 60 -32.42 0.74 -29.92
CA GLY A 60 -33.84 0.68 -29.49
C GLY A 60 -34.00 0.73 -27.96
N VAL A 61 -35.19 0.48 -27.38
CA VAL A 61 -35.47 0.57 -25.92
C VAL A 61 -34.55 -0.31 -25.05
N ARG A 62 -34.02 -1.41 -25.60
CA ARG A 62 -32.97 -2.23 -24.95
C ARG A 62 -31.63 -1.49 -24.77
N SER A 63 -31.41 -0.40 -25.50
CA SER A 63 -30.28 0.52 -25.37
C SER A 63 -30.39 1.35 -24.10
N ASP A 64 -31.59 1.81 -23.74
CA ASP A 64 -31.77 2.74 -22.61
C ASP A 64 -31.53 2.04 -21.26
N GLU A 65 -32.07 0.83 -21.06
CA GLU A 65 -31.76 0.00 -19.88
C GLU A 65 -30.29 -0.44 -19.82
N TYR A 66 -29.65 -0.57 -20.98
CA TYR A 66 -28.22 -0.88 -21.09
C TYR A 66 -27.36 0.34 -20.72
N ASP A 67 -27.81 1.54 -21.07
CA ASP A 67 -27.18 2.81 -20.75
C ASP A 67 -27.22 3.09 -19.23
N ASP A 68 -28.35 2.86 -18.57
CA ASP A 68 -28.49 3.06 -17.10
C ASP A 68 -27.59 2.11 -16.30
N LYS A 69 -27.54 0.83 -16.68
CA LYS A 69 -26.66 -0.16 -16.02
C LYS A 69 -25.19 0.16 -16.23
N ARG A 70 -24.84 0.71 -17.41
CA ARG A 70 -23.48 1.11 -17.75
C ARG A 70 -23.05 2.35 -16.98
N GLU A 71 -23.93 3.33 -16.83
CA GLU A 71 -23.66 4.52 -16.03
C GLU A 71 -23.50 4.17 -14.54
N LEU A 72 -24.33 3.25 -14.01
CA LEU A 72 -24.16 2.73 -12.65
C LEU A 72 -22.81 2.02 -12.47
N ALA A 73 -22.43 1.15 -13.42
CA ALA A 73 -21.15 0.46 -13.38
C ALA A 73 -19.97 1.44 -13.44
N TYR A 74 -20.04 2.44 -14.34
CA TYR A 74 -19.05 3.51 -14.45
C TYR A 74 -18.86 4.25 -13.12
N ASN A 75 -19.97 4.71 -12.52
CA ASN A 75 -19.92 5.48 -11.27
C ASN A 75 -19.35 4.66 -10.11
N ASN A 76 -19.73 3.38 -10.00
CA ASN A 76 -19.21 2.48 -8.97
C ASN A 76 -17.71 2.22 -9.16
N MET A 77 -17.28 1.90 -10.38
CA MET A 77 -15.87 1.63 -10.68
C MET A 77 -15.02 2.90 -10.52
N GLN A 78 -15.54 4.07 -10.89
CA GLN A 78 -14.88 5.35 -10.67
C GLN A 78 -14.72 5.67 -9.19
N TRP A 79 -15.75 5.43 -8.37
CA TRP A 79 -15.66 5.61 -6.92
C TRP A 79 -14.64 4.66 -6.29
N ILE A 80 -14.62 3.39 -6.70
CA ILE A 80 -13.63 2.41 -6.23
C ILE A 80 -12.22 2.87 -6.63
N GLY A 81 -12.01 3.11 -7.92
CA GLY A 81 -10.72 3.45 -8.51
C GLY A 81 -10.14 4.79 -8.06
N SER A 82 -10.97 5.70 -7.56
CA SER A 82 -10.50 6.95 -6.94
C SER A 82 -10.45 6.85 -5.43
N ALA A 83 -11.59 6.74 -4.75
CA ALA A 83 -11.65 6.91 -3.30
C ALA A 83 -11.09 5.72 -2.49
N GLN A 84 -11.38 4.47 -2.91
CA GLN A 84 -10.99 3.29 -2.12
C GLN A 84 -9.50 2.99 -2.29
N TYR A 85 -8.99 3.00 -3.53
CA TYR A 85 -7.57 2.78 -3.80
C TYR A 85 -6.69 3.86 -3.14
N ASP A 86 -7.08 5.14 -3.20
CA ASP A 86 -6.32 6.22 -2.55
C ASP A 86 -6.28 6.05 -1.02
N THR A 87 -7.37 5.58 -0.42
CA THR A 87 -7.43 5.30 1.03
C THR A 87 -6.49 4.16 1.42
N TYR A 88 -6.44 3.08 0.64
CA TYR A 88 -5.53 1.96 0.89
C TYR A 88 -4.06 2.38 0.74
N GLN A 89 -3.73 3.12 -0.32
CA GLN A 89 -2.36 3.61 -0.55
C GLN A 89 -1.92 4.57 0.57
N SER A 90 -2.82 5.43 1.04
CA SER A 90 -2.56 6.35 2.16
C SER A 90 -2.28 5.58 3.45
N SER A 91 -3.13 4.60 3.78
CA SER A 91 -2.97 3.77 4.99
C SER A 91 -1.65 2.98 4.98
N ILE A 92 -1.25 2.44 3.83
CA ILE A 92 0.04 1.75 3.68
C ILE A 92 1.20 2.73 3.88
N SER A 93 1.12 3.93 3.29
CA SER A 93 2.15 4.95 3.40
C SER A 93 2.35 5.44 4.84
N GLU A 94 1.25 5.66 5.56
CA GLU A 94 1.28 5.99 6.99
C GLU A 94 1.94 4.89 7.83
N LYS A 95 1.62 3.62 7.54
CA LYS A 95 2.23 2.48 8.23
C LYS A 95 3.73 2.40 7.97
N ILE A 96 4.17 2.60 6.73
CA ILE A 96 5.60 2.66 6.38
C ILE A 96 6.30 3.77 7.18
N ALA A 97 5.74 4.98 7.23
CA ALA A 97 6.32 6.10 7.97
C ALA A 97 6.44 5.80 9.49
N SER A 98 5.42 5.16 10.06
CA SER A 98 5.46 4.71 11.45
C SER A 98 6.58 3.70 11.71
N LEU A 99 6.75 2.70 10.83
CA LEU A 99 7.82 1.71 10.96
C LEU A 99 9.22 2.32 10.78
N GLN A 100 9.38 3.29 9.88
CA GLN A 100 10.63 4.03 9.70
C GLN A 100 11.00 4.83 10.96
N THR A 101 9.99 5.41 11.63
CA THR A 101 10.18 6.10 12.91
C THR A 101 10.63 5.15 14.01
N GLU A 102 10.02 3.95 14.08
CA GLU A 102 10.44 2.90 15.03
C GLU A 102 11.90 2.49 14.76
N ILE A 103 12.28 2.24 13.50
CA ILE A 103 13.66 1.93 13.11
C ILE A 103 14.63 3.04 13.54
N ALA A 104 14.30 4.31 13.32
CA ALA A 104 15.15 5.42 13.72
C ALA A 104 15.39 5.45 15.24
N SER A 105 14.34 5.19 16.03
CA SER A 105 14.46 5.10 17.49
C SER A 105 15.33 3.92 17.95
N LEU A 106 15.24 2.78 17.27
CA LEU A 106 16.04 1.59 17.56
C LEU A 106 17.52 1.80 17.22
N TYR A 107 17.83 2.50 16.13
CA TYR A 107 19.20 2.90 15.82
C TYR A 107 19.79 3.84 16.87
N ALA A 108 19.01 4.80 17.36
CA ALA A 108 19.45 5.68 18.45
C ALA A 108 19.76 4.90 19.74
N LEU A 109 18.91 3.93 20.09
CA LEU A 109 19.13 3.05 21.25
C LEU A 109 20.36 2.14 21.06
N LEU A 110 20.57 1.60 19.85
CA LEU A 110 21.75 0.80 19.55
C LEU A 110 23.02 1.63 19.70
N TRP A 111 23.01 2.87 19.21
CA TRP A 111 24.13 3.78 19.33
C TRP A 111 24.45 4.12 20.78
N SER A 112 23.45 4.38 21.64
CA SER A 112 23.70 4.63 23.06
C SER A 112 24.32 3.40 23.74
N LEU A 113 23.81 2.20 23.45
CA LEU A 113 24.34 0.95 24.03
C LEU A 113 25.78 0.65 23.61
N GLU A 114 26.20 1.06 22.42
CA GLU A 114 27.56 0.85 21.91
C GLU A 114 28.56 1.90 22.42
N ASN A 115 28.09 3.10 22.81
CA ASN A 115 28.94 4.22 23.24
C ASN A 115 28.87 4.52 24.75
N ASP A 116 27.99 3.88 25.51
CA ASP A 116 27.94 3.92 27.00
C ASP A 116 29.09 3.11 27.68
N GLU A 117 30.21 2.86 26.97
CA GLU A 117 31.42 2.20 27.50
C GLU A 117 32.48 3.16 28.10
N ASP A 118 32.26 4.49 28.06
CA ASP A 118 33.07 5.50 28.78
C ASP A 118 32.57 5.78 30.21
#